data_AF-A0AAW1YA39-F1
#
_entry.id   AF-A0AAW1YA39-F1
#
_cell.length_a   1.000
_cell.length_b   1.000
_cell.length_c   1.000
_cell.angle_alpha   90.00
_cell.angle_beta   90.00
_cell.angle_gamma   90.00
#
_symmetry.space_group_name_H-M   'P 1'
#
loop_
_entity.id
_entity.type
_entity.pdbx_description
1 polymer ?
#
loop_
_entity_poly.entity_id
_entity_poly.type
_entity_poly.pdbx_seq_one_letter_code
_entity_poly.pdbx_strand_id
1 'polypeptide(L)'
;MRYCDPEAVVGCADGTTRVFDMYSSQCSRILRMHDSEVPVTCLGLRDEDSRLLILAAGGSSITMSSGLLPDHELAAKLHVAGEIRTLSYHPCGDDRTVFAGSRDGYVYGWDLRTCRLLWETKVSWGAVCSMQHRRNDSSTLVVGGADGMLRLLDQNTGEVITKIVLDTGYCVLPSTSPASSGGGYQNRVQRLRGRRCSPDAPIDSVPSPPITCLAVGMKKVITTHSRDYIRSWEFNEASRGHSFC
;
A
#
# COMPACT_ATOMS: atom_id res chain seq x y z
N MET A 1 -11.44 13.78 -28.26
CA MET A 1 -10.42 13.21 -27.36
C MET A 1 -9.74 14.37 -26.67
N ARG A 2 -9.99 14.59 -25.38
CA ARG A 2 -9.16 15.51 -24.59
C ARG A 2 -7.91 14.72 -24.23
N TYR A 3 -6.78 15.08 -24.84
CA TYR A 3 -5.48 14.64 -24.36
C TYR A 3 -5.27 15.35 -23.03
N CYS A 4 -5.29 14.60 -21.93
CA CYS A 4 -4.78 15.09 -20.67
C CYS A 4 -3.26 14.88 -20.71
N ASP A 5 -2.50 15.95 -20.48
CA ASP A 5 -1.05 15.85 -20.45
C ASP A 5 -0.61 15.02 -19.23
N PRO A 6 0.34 14.09 -19.38
CA PRO A 6 0.81 13.28 -18.27
C PRO A 6 1.55 14.17 -17.26
N GLU A 7 0.97 14.33 -16.07
CA GLU A 7 1.60 15.01 -14.95
C GLU A 7 2.33 13.99 -14.05
N ALA A 8 3.53 14.33 -13.59
CA ALA A 8 4.27 13.58 -12.57
C ALA A 8 4.26 14.36 -11.25
N VAL A 9 4.00 13.67 -10.14
CA VAL A 9 4.01 14.27 -8.81
C VAL A 9 5.13 13.69 -7.99
N VAL A 10 5.93 14.56 -7.37
CA VAL A 10 7.10 14.20 -6.58
C VAL A 10 6.96 14.79 -5.18
N GLY A 11 7.11 13.96 -4.16
CA GLY A 11 7.14 14.37 -2.77
C GLY A 11 8.58 14.65 -2.36
N CYS A 12 8.83 15.82 -1.79
CA CYS A 12 10.15 16.24 -1.37
C CYS A 12 10.28 16.16 0.17
N ALA A 13 11.53 16.04 0.62
CA ALA A 13 11.85 16.03 2.05
C ALA A 13 11.66 17.41 2.72
N ASP A 14 11.51 18.48 1.93
CA ASP A 14 11.24 19.85 2.36
C ASP A 14 9.75 20.09 2.71
N GLY A 15 8.93 19.03 2.79
CA GLY A 15 7.49 19.09 3.04
C GLY A 15 6.66 19.55 1.83
N THR A 16 7.29 19.78 0.68
CA THR A 16 6.61 20.18 -0.55
C THR A 16 6.32 19.01 -1.47
N THR A 17 5.24 19.13 -2.23
CA THR A 17 4.88 18.24 -3.31
C THR A 17 4.93 19.02 -4.61
N ARG A 18 5.73 18.57 -5.56
CA ARG A 18 5.96 19.24 -6.84
C ARG A 18 5.27 18.47 -7.95
N VAL A 19 4.54 19.19 -8.79
CA VAL A 19 3.88 18.65 -9.99
C VAL A 19 4.69 19.10 -11.19
N PHE A 20 5.06 18.15 -12.03
CA PHE A 20 5.81 18.34 -13.25
C PHE A 20 4.93 17.97 -14.44
N ASP A 21 4.92 18.82 -15.45
CA ASP A 21 4.41 18.45 -16.75
C ASP A 21 5.51 17.67 -17.50
N MET A 22 5.22 16.43 -17.84
CA MET A 22 6.19 15.53 -18.45
C MET A 22 6.54 15.91 -19.90
N TYR A 23 5.69 16.65 -20.62
CA TYR A 23 6.01 17.11 -21.97
C TYR A 23 6.92 18.33 -21.94
N SER A 24 6.57 19.35 -21.15
CA SER A 24 7.41 20.55 -21.02
C SER A 24 8.67 20.32 -20.19
N SER A 25 8.72 19.24 -19.41
CA SER A 25 9.78 18.97 -18.43
C SER A 25 9.95 20.09 -17.41
N GLN A 26 8.90 20.89 -17.18
CA GLN A 26 8.90 22.01 -16.25
C GLN A 26 8.07 21.67 -15.00
N CYS A 27 8.49 22.24 -13.88
CA CYS A 27 7.71 22.22 -12.66
C CYS A 27 6.51 23.15 -12.86
N SER A 28 5.32 22.58 -13.02
CA SER A 28 4.10 23.36 -13.21
C SER A 28 3.63 23.94 -11.88
N ARG A 29 3.71 23.16 -10.78
CA ARG A 29 3.17 23.55 -9.47
C ARG A 29 4.07 23.09 -8.32
N ILE A 30 4.20 23.94 -7.30
CA ILE A 30 4.85 23.61 -6.03
C ILE A 30 3.80 23.78 -4.93
N LEU A 31 3.41 22.67 -4.30
CA LEU A 31 2.39 22.63 -3.26
C LEU A 31 3.07 22.43 -1.90
N ARG A 32 2.86 23.36 -0.97
CA ARG A 32 3.37 23.22 0.41
C ARG A 32 2.35 22.46 1.24
N MET A 33 2.57 21.16 1.33
CA MET A 33 1.64 20.22 1.96
C MET A 33 1.90 20.04 3.44
N HIS A 34 3.16 20.12 3.85
CA HIS A 34 3.61 20.00 5.23
C HIS A 34 4.59 21.11 5.57
N ASP A 35 4.81 21.32 6.86
CA ASP A 35 5.85 22.24 7.34
C ASP A 35 7.23 21.73 6.92
N SER A 36 8.20 22.62 6.74
CA SER A 36 9.50 22.28 6.15
C SER A 36 10.33 21.25 6.93
N GLU A 37 9.96 20.98 8.18
CA GLU A 37 10.60 19.98 9.04
C GLU A 37 10.04 18.56 8.84
N VAL A 38 8.88 18.43 8.19
CA VAL A 38 8.19 17.14 8.03
C VAL A 38 8.31 16.67 6.57
N PRO A 39 9.07 15.60 6.30
CA PRO A 39 9.23 15.09 4.95
C PRO A 39 7.95 14.40 4.47
N VAL A 40 7.66 14.51 3.17
CA VAL A 40 6.59 13.74 2.53
C VAL A 40 7.04 12.29 2.40
N THR A 41 6.47 11.40 3.19
CA THR A 41 6.82 9.98 3.20
C THR A 41 6.08 9.18 2.14
N CYS A 42 4.84 9.55 1.86
CA CYS A 42 3.98 8.86 0.89
C CYS A 42 3.11 9.84 0.14
N LEU A 43 2.87 9.52 -1.13
CA LEU A 43 1.92 10.21 -1.98
C LEU A 43 0.83 9.25 -2.43
N GLY A 44 -0.39 9.75 -2.44
CA GLY A 44 -1.49 9.17 -3.19
C GLY A 44 -1.96 10.16 -4.24
N LEU A 45 -2.31 9.65 -5.41
CA LEU A 45 -2.89 10.44 -6.49
C LEU A 45 -4.23 9.83 -6.91
N ARG A 46 -5.20 10.69 -7.18
CA ARG A 46 -6.47 10.31 -7.79
C ARG A 46 -6.85 11.35 -8.84
N ASP A 47 -7.22 10.90 -10.02
CA ASP A 47 -7.69 11.78 -11.10
C ASP A 47 -9.21 11.67 -11.21
N GLU A 48 -9.89 12.80 -11.03
CA GLU A 48 -11.35 12.94 -11.11
C GLU A 48 -11.69 13.99 -12.17
N ASP A 49 -12.18 13.58 -13.35
CA ASP A 49 -12.59 14.49 -14.42
C ASP A 49 -11.54 15.56 -14.79
N SER A 50 -10.27 15.14 -15.01
CA SER A 50 -9.13 16.03 -15.27
C SER A 50 -8.75 16.92 -14.07
N ARG A 51 -9.09 16.50 -12.85
CA ARG A 51 -8.72 17.16 -11.60
C ARG A 51 -7.88 16.20 -10.78
N LEU A 52 -6.62 16.57 -10.61
CA LEU A 52 -5.70 15.82 -9.78
C LEU A 52 -5.93 16.14 -8.30
N LEU A 53 -6.36 15.13 -7.55
CA LEU A 53 -6.36 15.11 -6.09
C LEU A 53 -5.04 14.51 -5.61
N ILE A 54 -4.34 15.26 -4.77
CA ILE A 54 -3.05 14.87 -4.21
C ILE A 54 -3.21 14.72 -2.70
N LEU A 55 -2.87 13.54 -2.19
CA LEU A 55 -2.65 13.32 -0.76
C LEU A 55 -1.17 13.16 -0.50
N ALA A 56 -0.68 13.89 0.49
CA ALA A 56 0.65 13.76 1.01
C ALA A 56 0.58 13.36 2.48
N ALA A 57 1.19 12.22 2.82
CA ALA A 57 1.42 11.86 4.20
C ALA A 57 2.82 12.29 4.62
N GLY A 58 2.92 12.87 5.82
CA GLY A 58 4.16 13.30 6.45
C GLY A 58 4.03 13.16 7.96
N GLY A 59 4.93 12.37 8.56
CA GLY A 59 4.88 12.06 9.99
C GLY A 59 3.50 11.51 10.40
N SER A 60 2.82 12.24 11.28
CA SER A 60 1.50 11.92 11.84
C SER A 60 0.33 12.61 11.14
N SER A 61 0.57 13.30 10.02
CA SER A 61 -0.47 14.06 9.34
C SER A 61 -0.60 13.70 7.87
N ILE A 62 -1.82 13.81 7.36
CA ILE A 62 -2.15 13.66 5.95
C ILE A 62 -2.78 14.95 5.50
N THR A 63 -2.22 15.53 4.45
CA THR A 63 -2.78 16.72 3.84
C THR A 63 -3.29 16.41 2.45
N MET A 64 -4.41 17.03 2.13
CA MET A 64 -5.07 16.93 0.84
C MET A 64 -5.01 18.27 0.13
N SER A 65 -4.64 18.23 -1.15
CA SER A 65 -4.75 19.37 -2.05
C SER A 65 -5.57 18.95 -3.26
N SER A 66 -6.49 19.82 -3.64
CA SER A 66 -7.29 19.69 -4.85
C SER A 66 -6.93 20.84 -5.78
N GLY A 67 -6.66 20.54 -7.05
CA GLY A 67 -6.33 21.55 -8.07
C GLY A 67 -7.46 22.54 -8.41
N LEU A 68 -8.52 22.62 -7.59
CA LEU A 68 -9.70 23.48 -7.78
C LEU A 68 -9.51 24.92 -7.27
N LEU A 69 -8.60 25.15 -6.33
CA LEU A 69 -8.46 26.46 -5.70
C LEU A 69 -7.33 27.26 -6.37
N PRO A 70 -7.59 28.45 -6.92
CA PRO A 70 -6.56 29.32 -7.49
C PRO A 70 -5.48 29.72 -6.47
N ASP A 71 -5.76 29.57 -5.17
CA ASP A 71 -4.87 29.93 -4.07
C ASP A 71 -4.03 28.77 -3.50
N HIS A 72 -3.96 27.61 -4.16
CA HIS A 72 -3.17 26.46 -3.69
C HIS A 72 -3.50 26.02 -2.24
N GLU A 73 -4.73 26.28 -1.78
CA GLU A 73 -5.09 26.02 -0.38
C GLU A 73 -5.23 24.52 -0.08
N LEU A 74 -4.84 24.17 1.15
CA LEU A 74 -5.02 22.83 1.71
C LEU A 74 -6.51 22.57 1.88
N ALA A 75 -7.01 21.55 1.20
CA ALA A 75 -8.43 21.20 1.25
C ALA A 75 -8.81 20.49 2.56
N ALA A 76 -7.88 19.71 3.13
CA ALA A 76 -8.06 19.07 4.43
C ALA A 76 -6.71 18.67 5.04
N LYS A 77 -6.64 18.66 6.37
CA LYS A 77 -5.54 18.07 7.15
C LYS A 77 -6.14 17.06 8.14
N LEU A 78 -5.68 15.82 8.04
CA LEU A 78 -6.07 14.71 8.90
C LEU A 78 -4.91 14.37 9.82
N HIS A 79 -5.22 14.02 11.06
CA HIS A 79 -4.22 13.70 12.09
C HIS A 79 -4.35 12.24 12.52
N VAL A 80 -3.20 11.62 12.76
CA VAL A 80 -3.04 10.21 13.12
C VAL A 80 -2.13 10.12 14.34
N ALA A 81 -2.32 9.12 15.19
CA ALA A 81 -1.48 8.92 16.36
C ALA A 81 -0.06 8.42 16.05
N GLY A 82 0.21 7.93 14.82
CA GLY A 82 1.48 7.31 14.45
C GLY A 82 2.00 7.74 13.08
N GLU A 83 3.23 7.35 12.78
CA GLU A 83 3.90 7.66 11.51
C GLU A 83 3.29 6.89 10.34
N ILE A 84 2.92 7.59 9.28
CA ILE A 84 2.30 6.98 8.11
C ILE A 84 3.37 6.48 7.14
N ARG A 85 3.19 5.24 6.70
CA ARG A 85 4.12 4.51 5.83
C ARG A 85 3.55 4.15 4.46
N THR A 86 2.23 4.20 4.31
CA THR A 86 1.57 3.94 3.02
C THR A 86 0.21 4.61 2.96
N LEU A 87 -0.19 5.02 1.77
CA LEU A 87 -1.53 5.53 1.45
C LEU A 87 -2.13 4.73 0.31
N SER A 88 -3.46 4.59 0.30
CA SER A 88 -4.21 3.98 -0.79
C SER A 88 -5.56 4.67 -0.94
N TYR A 89 -5.95 4.98 -2.18
CA TYR A 89 -7.27 5.48 -2.51
C TYR A 89 -8.19 4.36 -2.95
N HIS A 90 -9.47 4.51 -2.63
CA HIS A 90 -10.50 3.73 -3.29
C HIS A 90 -10.50 4.03 -4.80
N PRO A 91 -10.32 3.02 -5.67
CA PRO A 91 -10.10 3.22 -7.10
C PRO A 91 -11.40 3.38 -7.92
N CYS A 92 -12.59 3.15 -7.35
CA CYS A 92 -13.81 3.02 -8.15
C CYS A 92 -15.04 3.66 -7.48
N GLY A 93 -15.64 4.64 -8.17
CA GLY A 93 -16.90 5.28 -7.77
C GLY A 93 -16.72 6.61 -7.04
N ASP A 94 -17.84 7.25 -6.72
CA ASP A 94 -17.89 8.55 -6.02
C ASP A 94 -17.43 8.50 -4.56
N ASP A 95 -17.15 7.30 -4.04
CA ASP A 95 -16.64 7.14 -2.69
C ASP A 95 -15.22 7.72 -2.58
N ARG A 96 -15.08 8.76 -1.75
CA ARG A 96 -13.81 9.44 -1.49
C ARG A 96 -13.18 8.91 -0.22
N THR A 97 -13.12 7.59 -0.09
CA THR A 97 -12.48 6.95 1.05
C THR A 97 -10.97 6.78 0.80
N VAL A 98 -10.20 7.10 1.83
CA VAL A 98 -8.74 6.96 1.87
C VAL A 98 -8.34 6.04 2.99
N PHE A 99 -7.34 5.21 2.69
CA PHE A 99 -6.75 4.32 3.67
C PHE A 99 -5.29 4.69 3.90
N ALA A 100 -4.87 4.70 5.16
CA ALA A 100 -3.47 4.87 5.55
C ALA A 100 -3.00 3.73 6.43
N GLY A 101 -1.76 3.30 6.20
CA GLY A 101 -1.06 2.34 7.05
C GLY A 101 0.01 3.04 7.89
N SER A 102 0.03 2.74 9.19
CA SER A 102 0.98 3.28 10.16
C SER A 102 2.15 2.33 10.40
N ARG A 103 3.26 2.89 10.89
CA ARG A 103 4.42 2.19 11.43
C ARG A 103 4.09 1.32 12.63
N ASP A 104 3.02 1.64 13.36
CA ASP A 104 2.59 0.88 14.55
C ASP A 104 1.66 -0.30 14.22
N GLY A 105 1.45 -0.58 12.93
CA GLY A 105 0.63 -1.70 12.47
C GLY A 105 -0.87 -1.41 12.40
N TYR A 106 -1.25 -0.15 12.56
CA TYR A 106 -2.63 0.32 12.39
C TYR A 106 -2.94 0.64 10.93
N VAL A 107 -4.18 0.38 10.54
CA VAL A 107 -4.78 0.86 9.30
C VAL A 107 -5.96 1.74 9.66
N TYR A 108 -6.07 2.87 8.98
CA TYR A 108 -7.12 3.87 9.16
C TYR A 108 -7.92 4.01 7.88
N GLY A 109 -9.24 4.14 7.98
CA GLY A 109 -10.13 4.51 6.88
C GLY A 109 -10.78 5.87 7.15
N TRP A 110 -10.64 6.83 6.24
CA TRP A 110 -11.30 8.14 6.32
C TRP A 110 -12.21 8.39 5.15
N ASP A 111 -13.36 9.01 5.42
CA ASP A 111 -14.16 9.67 4.40
C ASP A 111 -13.61 11.09 4.18
N LEU A 112 -13.06 11.36 2.99
CA LEU A 112 -12.53 12.68 2.64
C LEU A 112 -13.61 13.75 2.48
N ARG A 113 -14.87 13.37 2.21
CA ARG A 113 -15.97 14.34 2.06
C ARG A 113 -16.34 14.95 3.40
N THR A 114 -16.33 14.14 4.46
CA THR A 114 -16.66 14.59 5.82
C THR A 114 -15.43 14.83 6.69
N CYS A 115 -14.24 14.44 6.22
CA CYS A 115 -12.99 14.43 6.98
C CYS A 115 -13.11 13.68 8.31
N ARG A 116 -13.94 12.63 8.35
CA ARG A 116 -14.18 11.81 9.55
C ARG A 116 -13.50 10.45 9.43
N LEU A 117 -12.97 9.99 10.55
CA LEU A 117 -12.48 8.62 10.69
C LEU A 117 -13.68 7.68 10.68
N LEU A 118 -13.69 6.76 9.71
CA LEU A 118 -14.71 5.72 9.60
C LEU A 118 -14.38 4.57 10.57
N TRP A 119 -13.14 4.12 10.53
CA TRP A 119 -12.64 3.04 11.38
C TRP A 119 -11.12 3.13 11.52
N GLU A 120 -10.64 2.55 12.61
CA GLU A 120 -9.23 2.25 12.83
C GLU A 120 -9.10 0.79 13.27
N THR A 121 -8.10 0.09 12.76
CA THR A 121 -7.92 -1.32 13.10
C THR A 121 -6.45 -1.65 13.24
N LYS A 122 -6.10 -2.34 14.33
CA LYS A 122 -4.75 -2.88 14.51
C LYS A 122 -4.63 -4.19 13.74
N VAL A 123 -3.88 -4.15 12.65
CA VAL A 123 -3.79 -5.23 11.67
C VAL A 123 -2.53 -6.07 11.86
N SER A 124 -1.42 -5.41 12.21
CA SER A 124 -0.13 -6.03 12.44
C SER A 124 0.48 -5.55 13.77
N TRP A 125 1.44 -6.32 14.29
CA TRP A 125 2.30 -5.92 15.40
C TRP A 125 3.52 -5.11 14.92
N GLY A 126 3.80 -5.14 13.62
CA GLY A 126 4.85 -4.36 12.98
C GLY A 126 4.30 -3.36 11.97
N ALA A 127 5.19 -2.60 11.36
CA ALA A 127 4.82 -1.56 10.41
C ALA A 127 4.01 -2.10 9.23
N VAL A 128 2.97 -1.36 8.84
CA VAL A 128 2.32 -1.56 7.55
C VAL A 128 3.21 -0.93 6.47
N CYS A 129 3.78 -1.77 5.60
CA CYS A 129 4.75 -1.30 4.62
C CYS A 129 4.11 -0.90 3.30
N SER A 130 3.03 -1.56 2.90
CA SER A 130 2.37 -1.29 1.63
C SER A 130 0.92 -1.74 1.69
N MET A 131 0.04 -1.00 1.02
CA MET A 131 -1.37 -1.29 0.94
C MET A 131 -1.92 -0.91 -0.43
N GLN A 132 -2.77 -1.76 -0.99
CA GLN A 132 -3.42 -1.48 -2.26
C GLN A 132 -4.77 -2.20 -2.37
N HIS A 133 -5.72 -1.59 -3.08
CA HIS A 133 -7.00 -2.22 -3.38
C HIS A 133 -6.86 -3.37 -4.36
N ARG A 134 -7.75 -4.34 -4.21
CA ARG A 134 -7.89 -5.40 -5.19
C ARG A 134 -8.59 -4.86 -6.44
N ARG A 135 -7.93 -4.94 -7.60
CA ARG A 135 -8.44 -4.33 -8.83
C ARG A 135 -9.80 -4.88 -9.30
N ASN A 136 -10.11 -6.15 -8.97
CA ASN A 136 -11.36 -6.80 -9.37
C ASN A 136 -12.46 -6.71 -8.29
N ASP A 137 -12.09 -6.37 -7.05
CA ASP A 137 -13.02 -6.29 -5.94
C ASP A 137 -12.70 -5.03 -5.15
N SER A 138 -13.44 -3.97 -5.46
CA SER A 138 -13.28 -2.70 -4.81
C SER A 138 -13.65 -2.74 -3.33
N SER A 139 -14.16 -3.84 -2.77
CA SER A 139 -14.45 -3.98 -1.34
C SER A 139 -13.26 -4.43 -0.49
N THR A 140 -12.21 -4.98 -1.12
CA THR A 140 -11.11 -5.64 -0.41
C THR A 140 -9.80 -4.87 -0.52
N LEU A 141 -9.19 -4.62 0.63
CA LEU A 141 -7.85 -4.05 0.77
C LEU A 141 -6.81 -5.13 1.01
N VAL A 142 -5.70 -5.08 0.27
CA VAL A 142 -4.53 -5.92 0.50
C VAL A 142 -3.48 -5.14 1.27
N VAL A 143 -3.06 -5.67 2.40
CA VAL A 143 -2.11 -5.03 3.32
C VAL A 143 -0.89 -5.93 3.52
N GLY A 144 0.30 -5.39 3.30
CA GLY A 144 1.59 -6.05 3.57
C GLY A 144 2.25 -5.49 4.81
N GLY A 145 2.55 -6.34 5.78
CA GLY A 145 3.24 -5.96 7.02
C GLY A 145 4.74 -6.28 7.02
N ALA A 146 5.48 -5.57 7.87
CA ALA A 146 6.87 -5.87 8.21
C ALA A 146 7.04 -7.22 8.93
N ASP A 147 5.95 -7.78 9.46
CA ASP A 147 5.90 -9.16 9.98
C ASP A 147 5.95 -10.23 8.87
N GLY A 148 5.93 -9.81 7.60
CA GLY A 148 5.97 -10.65 6.42
C GLY A 148 4.65 -11.36 6.10
N MET A 149 3.57 -11.00 6.80
CA MET A 149 2.22 -11.48 6.54
C MET A 149 1.47 -10.56 5.59
N LEU A 150 0.69 -11.18 4.69
CA LEU A 150 -0.21 -10.48 3.79
C LEU A 150 -1.63 -10.64 4.32
N ARG A 151 -2.36 -9.53 4.44
CA ARG A 151 -3.71 -9.51 5.00
C ARG A 151 -4.70 -8.92 4.02
N LEU A 152 -5.90 -9.48 4.02
CA LEU A 152 -7.04 -8.97 3.29
C LEU A 152 -8.02 -8.39 4.29
N LEU A 153 -8.41 -7.13 4.08
CA LEU A 153 -9.35 -6.40 4.91
C LEU A 153 -10.59 -6.04 4.10
N ASP A 154 -11.74 -6.00 4.78
CA ASP A 154 -12.92 -5.32 4.26
C ASP A 154 -12.71 -3.82 4.44
N GLN A 155 -12.86 -3.07 3.35
CA GLN A 155 -12.64 -1.62 3.37
C GLN A 155 -13.71 -0.85 4.16
N ASN A 156 -14.93 -1.40 4.28
CA ASN A 156 -16.06 -0.67 4.86
C ASN A 156 -16.02 -0.76 6.38
N THR A 157 -15.67 -1.93 6.90
CA THR A 157 -15.64 -2.22 8.34
C THR A 157 -14.25 -2.16 8.95
N GLY A 158 -13.19 -2.29 8.13
CA GLY A 158 -11.81 -2.43 8.58
C GLY A 158 -11.46 -3.82 9.09
N GLU A 159 -12.40 -4.77 9.04
CA GLU A 159 -12.19 -6.12 9.57
C GLU A 159 -11.23 -6.94 8.72
N VAL A 160 -10.37 -7.71 9.39
CA VAL A 160 -9.41 -8.61 8.71
C VAL A 160 -10.12 -9.87 8.24
N ILE A 161 -10.55 -9.89 6.97
CA ILE A 161 -11.18 -11.04 6.33
C ILE A 161 -10.24 -12.25 6.31
N THR A 162 -8.96 -12.03 6.02
CA THR A 162 -8.01 -13.14 5.84
C THR A 162 -6.58 -12.75 6.16
N LYS A 163 -5.89 -13.64 6.84
CA LYS A 163 -4.45 -13.58 7.05
C LYS A 163 -3.80 -14.67 6.19
N ILE A 164 -2.83 -14.28 5.38
CA ILE A 164 -2.08 -15.16 4.50
C ILE A 164 -0.64 -15.14 4.98
N VAL A 165 -0.18 -16.31 5.40
CA VAL A 165 1.21 -16.54 5.78
C VAL A 165 1.77 -17.53 4.76
N LEU A 166 3.02 -17.31 4.35
CA LEU A 166 3.71 -18.36 3.62
C LEU A 166 4.03 -19.46 4.60
N ASP A 167 3.62 -20.66 4.22
CA ASP A 167 4.14 -21.86 4.85
C ASP A 167 5.60 -21.99 4.43
N THR A 168 6.49 -21.33 5.18
CA THR A 168 7.91 -21.65 5.18
C THR A 168 8.07 -22.91 6.02
N GLY A 169 7.48 -24.02 5.59
CA GLY A 169 7.81 -25.32 6.12
C GLY A 169 9.29 -25.53 5.85
N TYR A 170 10.11 -25.34 6.88
CA TYR A 170 11.56 -25.60 6.92
C TYR A 170 12.28 -25.49 5.57
N CYS A 171 12.12 -24.37 4.87
CA CYS A 171 13.07 -24.01 3.83
C CYS A 171 14.13 -23.16 4.51
N VAL A 172 14.95 -23.82 5.34
CA VAL A 172 16.35 -23.40 5.46
C VAL A 172 16.85 -23.44 4.01
N LEU A 173 16.89 -22.28 3.36
CA LEU A 173 17.77 -22.12 2.20
C LEU A 173 19.12 -22.64 2.69
N PRO A 174 19.74 -23.64 2.03
CA PRO A 174 20.99 -24.20 2.54
C PRO A 174 21.94 -23.03 2.79
N SER A 175 22.23 -22.81 4.06
CA SER A 175 23.29 -21.92 4.49
C SER A 175 24.52 -22.38 3.72
N THR A 176 25.00 -21.49 2.86
CA THR A 176 26.26 -21.59 2.15
C THR A 176 27.33 -22.15 3.09
N SER A 177 27.72 -23.40 2.90
CA SER A 177 29.09 -23.81 3.17
C SER A 177 29.97 -23.14 2.11
N PRO A 178 31.16 -22.62 2.46
CA PRO A 178 32.00 -21.91 1.51
C PRO A 178 32.69 -22.96 0.63
N ALA A 179 32.03 -23.37 -0.44
CA ALA A 179 32.66 -24.17 -1.48
C ALA A 179 33.04 -23.22 -2.63
N SER A 180 34.31 -22.84 -2.61
CA SER A 180 35.17 -22.70 -3.80
C SER A 180 34.50 -22.29 -5.12
N SER A 181 34.86 -21.07 -5.55
CA SER A 181 35.12 -20.70 -6.96
C SER A 181 34.04 -20.99 -8.00
N GLY A 182 33.31 -19.94 -8.39
CA GLY A 182 32.76 -19.77 -9.74
C GLY A 182 31.47 -20.53 -10.03
N GLY A 183 30.32 -19.91 -9.74
CA GLY A 183 29.02 -20.42 -10.18
C GLY A 183 27.94 -19.35 -10.03
N GLY A 184 27.39 -18.88 -11.15
CA GLY A 184 26.53 -17.71 -11.24
C GLY A 184 25.30 -17.72 -10.34
N TYR A 185 24.84 -16.52 -9.98
CA TYR A 185 23.57 -16.23 -9.33
C TYR A 185 22.41 -16.90 -10.09
N GLN A 186 22.05 -18.12 -9.69
CA GLN A 186 20.91 -18.83 -10.26
C GLN A 186 19.63 -18.19 -9.70
N ASN A 187 19.06 -17.25 -10.45
CA ASN A 187 17.72 -16.70 -10.27
C ASN A 187 16.67 -17.82 -10.36
N ARG A 188 16.48 -18.57 -9.28
CA ARG A 188 15.55 -19.69 -9.24
C ARG A 188 14.17 -19.22 -8.79
N VAL A 189 13.25 -19.09 -9.72
CA VAL A 189 11.83 -18.81 -9.44
C VAL A 189 11.22 -20.01 -8.70
N GLN A 190 10.94 -19.85 -7.40
CA GLN A 190 10.27 -20.88 -6.60
C GLN A 190 8.78 -20.57 -6.50
N ARG A 191 7.92 -21.46 -7.00
CA ARG A 191 6.47 -21.37 -6.80
C ARG A 191 6.11 -22.01 -5.46
N LEU A 192 5.81 -21.18 -4.47
CA LEU A 192 5.30 -21.62 -3.16
C LEU A 192 3.82 -21.26 -3.07
N ARG A 193 2.99 -22.18 -2.55
CA ARG A 193 1.57 -21.91 -2.28
C ARG A 193 1.45 -21.26 -0.90
N GLY A 194 0.82 -20.09 -0.83
CA GLY A 194 0.44 -19.50 0.45
C GLY A 194 -0.69 -20.32 1.10
N ARG A 195 -0.63 -20.53 2.41
CA ARG A 195 -1.77 -21.08 3.15
C ARG A 195 -2.61 -19.92 3.68
N ARG A 196 -3.93 -20.05 3.56
CA ARG A 196 -4.88 -19.21 4.30
C ARG A 196 -4.77 -19.62 5.76
N CYS A 197 -4.30 -18.74 6.63
CA CYS A 197 -4.30 -19.01 8.07
C CYS A 197 -5.72 -18.81 8.61
N SER A 198 -6.14 -19.70 9.50
CA SER A 198 -7.34 -19.48 10.30
C SER A 198 -7.19 -18.21 11.14
N PRO A 199 -8.29 -17.50 11.44
CA PRO A 199 -8.24 -16.25 12.22
C PRO A 199 -7.59 -16.41 13.60
N ASP A 200 -7.63 -17.64 14.16
CA ASP A 200 -7.24 -17.99 15.53
C ASP A 200 -5.88 -18.71 15.67
N ALA A 201 -5.10 -18.87 14.59
CA ALA A 201 -3.80 -19.53 14.70
C ALA A 201 -2.79 -18.67 15.50
N PRO A 202 -2.10 -19.22 16.52
CA PRO A 202 -1.08 -18.47 17.26
C PRO A 202 0.05 -18.06 16.31
N ILE A 203 0.35 -16.77 16.27
CA ILE A 203 1.24 -16.10 15.31
C ILE A 203 2.73 -16.23 15.67
N ASP A 204 3.04 -16.81 16.82
CA ASP A 204 4.42 -16.99 17.29
C ASP A 204 5.04 -18.25 16.67
N SER A 205 5.79 -18.10 15.57
CA SER A 205 6.98 -18.94 15.23
C SER A 205 7.31 -19.06 13.73
N VAL A 206 6.66 -18.33 12.82
CA VAL A 206 7.10 -18.34 11.41
C VAL A 206 7.95 -17.09 11.13
N PRO A 207 9.29 -17.17 11.13
CA PRO A 207 10.15 -16.04 10.78
C PRO A 207 10.01 -15.77 9.28
N SER A 208 9.01 -14.98 8.94
CA SER A 208 8.76 -14.57 7.58
C SER A 208 9.46 -13.22 7.30
N PRO A 209 10.13 -13.08 6.15
CA PRO A 209 10.89 -11.89 5.81
C PRO A 209 9.94 -10.69 5.62
N PRO A 210 10.31 -9.48 6.08
CA PRO A 210 9.45 -8.31 6.00
C PRO A 210 9.05 -8.03 4.55
N ILE A 211 7.78 -7.68 4.34
CA ILE A 211 7.33 -7.18 3.04
C ILE A 211 7.75 -5.72 2.93
N THR A 212 8.51 -5.36 1.90
CA THR A 212 8.96 -3.98 1.69
C THR A 212 7.98 -3.20 0.83
N CYS A 213 7.44 -3.83 -0.21
CA CYS A 213 6.46 -3.25 -1.11
C CYS A 213 5.60 -4.35 -1.72
N LEU A 214 4.36 -4.02 -2.04
CA LEU A 214 3.37 -4.93 -2.60
C LEU A 214 2.70 -4.28 -3.81
N ALA A 215 2.44 -5.07 -4.84
CA ALA A 215 1.71 -4.66 -6.04
C ALA A 215 0.59 -5.66 -6.32
N VAL A 216 -0.64 -5.16 -6.42
CA VAL A 216 -1.85 -5.94 -6.67
C VAL A 216 -2.24 -5.81 -8.13
N GLY A 217 -2.10 -6.91 -8.87
CA GLY A 217 -2.70 -7.12 -10.18
C GLY A 217 -4.10 -7.71 -10.07
N MET A 218 -4.72 -8.00 -11.22
CA MET A 218 -6.10 -8.53 -11.28
C MET A 218 -6.23 -9.91 -10.63
N LYS A 219 -5.25 -10.79 -10.87
CA LYS A 219 -5.25 -12.19 -10.39
C LYS A 219 -4.07 -12.52 -9.47
N LYS A 220 -3.11 -11.62 -9.40
CA LYS A 220 -1.84 -11.86 -8.71
C LYS A 220 -1.49 -10.69 -7.84
N VAL A 221 -0.94 -10.96 -6.67
CA VAL A 221 -0.26 -9.97 -5.85
C VAL A 221 1.23 -10.29 -5.89
N ILE A 222 2.06 -9.28 -6.02
CA ILE A 222 3.50 -9.41 -6.05
C ILE A 222 4.02 -8.73 -4.79
N THR A 223 4.82 -9.42 -3.98
CA THR A 223 5.50 -8.84 -2.83
C THR A 223 7.00 -8.85 -3.04
N THR A 224 7.60 -7.71 -2.74
CA THR A 224 9.05 -7.56 -2.65
C THR A 224 9.46 -7.67 -1.20
N HIS A 225 10.64 -8.24 -0.98
CA HIS A 225 11.22 -8.43 0.34
C HIS A 225 12.64 -7.85 0.33
N SER A 226 13.21 -7.62 1.50
CA SER A 226 14.58 -7.10 1.64
C SER A 226 15.70 -8.05 1.18
N ARG A 227 15.35 -9.22 0.62
CA ARG A 227 16.28 -10.22 0.09
C ARG A 227 16.07 -10.34 -1.43
N ASP A 228 17.00 -10.98 -2.14
CA ASP A 228 17.09 -11.06 -3.61
C ASP A 228 15.95 -11.84 -4.33
N TYR A 229 14.74 -11.91 -3.75
CA TYR A 229 13.60 -12.57 -4.38
C TYR A 229 12.33 -11.71 -4.32
N ILE A 230 11.52 -11.91 -5.35
CA ILE A 230 10.17 -11.37 -5.47
C ILE A 230 9.22 -12.56 -5.35
N ARG A 231 8.13 -12.39 -4.60
CA ARG A 231 7.09 -13.42 -4.46
C ARG A 231 5.87 -13.03 -5.26
N SER A 232 5.29 -14.00 -5.96
CA SER A 232 3.99 -13.86 -6.63
C SER A 232 2.95 -14.74 -5.97
N TRP A 233 1.89 -14.13 -5.50
CA TRP A 233 0.71 -14.75 -4.90
C TRP A 233 -0.37 -14.80 -5.98
N GLU A 234 -0.90 -15.97 -6.26
CA GLU A 234 -2.01 -16.12 -7.21
C GLU A 234 -3.30 -16.37 -6.45
N PHE A 235 -4.28 -15.51 -6.68
CA PHE A 235 -5.62 -15.67 -6.13
C PHE A 235 -6.47 -16.35 -7.19
N ASN A 236 -6.74 -17.64 -6.99
CA ASN A 236 -7.71 -18.33 -7.82
C ASN A 236 -9.12 -17.86 -7.43
N GLU A 237 -9.82 -17.19 -8.34
CA GLU A 237 -11.25 -16.88 -8.24
C GLU A 237 -12.14 -18.12 -8.51
N ALA A 238 -11.63 -19.31 -8.20
CA ALA A 238 -12.44 -20.51 -8.30
C ALA A 238 -13.44 -20.53 -7.13
N SER A 239 -14.72 -20.43 -7.49
CA SER A 239 -15.95 -20.62 -6.71
C SER A 239 -16.62 -19.39 -6.05
N ARG A 240 -17.05 -18.42 -6.88
CA ARG A 240 -18.42 -17.90 -6.74
C ARG A 240 -19.35 -18.89 -7.45
N GLY A 241 -19.84 -19.88 -6.72
CA GLY A 241 -20.74 -20.91 -7.26
C GLY A 241 -20.96 -22.04 -6.26
N HIS A 242 -22.14 -22.03 -5.65
CA HIS A 242 -22.91 -23.17 -5.10
C HIS A 242 -22.22 -24.54 -5.00
N SER A 243 -22.18 -25.09 -3.77
CA SER A 243 -22.22 -26.53 -3.39
C SER A 243 -21.17 -27.48 -4.04
N PHE A 244 -20.53 -28.41 -3.33
CA PHE A 244 -21.11 -29.63 -2.75
C PHE A 244 -20.06 -30.33 -1.87
N CYS A 245 -20.60 -31.05 -0.86
CA CYS A 245 -20.14 -32.25 -0.15
C CYS A 245 -18.64 -32.55 0.02
#